data_AF-A0AAJ7VBN2-F1
#
_entry.id   AF-A0AAJ7VBN2-F1
#
_cell.length_a   1.000
_cell.length_b   1.000
_cell.length_c   1.000
_cell.angle_alpha   90.00
_cell.angle_beta   90.00
_cell.angle_gamma   90.00
#
_symmetry.space_group_name_H-M   'P 1'
#
loop_
_entity.id
_entity.type
_entity.pdbx_description
1 polymer ?
#
loop_
_entity_poly.entity_id
_entity_poly.type
_entity_poly.pdbx_seq_one_letter_code
_entity_poly.pdbx_strand_id
1 'polypeptide(L)'
;YLATFLLDDLGFRIFRNIVKSLDIKKMHTFLNFFFTNITTWIQQEWNHIYDAVYVEKHWVGPLLRWRPEIDILMDQLAIKISHGTQPRKLPIKTTKPQEFPLTKPKPRPLPMPELIPQQEKCKPVPNSTYRAPKEMQIIEEIKQKNHQKTEELLYEANMKQFRCVNPQKSEHTKRVMSQIKEDADSKLKFNSFHSSGPPSSNKKKCWPIKLNSAAILRQGALYDRQVDEELQRMERLMEGAREPSSFLQWQKEMREKDLQEELAKIERRRLEGRISYEEAAMARTRIMERNQKTAQLKKEETAQLMRRYAEKRLQEEKEMRDLVQQVAEGHKNSKTAKEKLQKFKQSIAKEVSEQSRELLHQALEEAQAELSRKFEIICEIRAIESLPHVRARNFDDTETAGHELLGEMSLAELKERLALLKEAQQTEQQEKREHILEVRQNKKQLLLEQMDTIDLHRRALAQAAVVRREERKARPDCRQTVTQDETLLALQRKLEEKQRERQRLRQTESIKAKTSEQVAVHTVRNTETHNKKSWEQLELSLEHHIQKEAPYVVSQRETLKT
;
A
#
# COMPACT_ATOMS: atom_id res chain seq x y z
N TYR A 1 -27.31 -29.61 30.13
CA TYR A 1 -26.47 -29.59 31.33
C TYR A 1 -26.61 -28.27 32.11
N LEU A 2 -25.85 -27.19 31.84
CA LEU A 2 -25.97 -25.93 32.60
C LEU A 2 -27.41 -25.41 32.67
N ALA A 3 -28.07 -25.33 31.51
CA ALA A 3 -29.47 -24.92 31.39
C ALA A 3 -30.50 -25.96 31.88
N THR A 4 -30.09 -27.17 32.32
CA THR A 4 -31.01 -28.30 32.60
C THR A 4 -30.91 -28.85 34.02
N PHE A 5 -29.74 -28.77 34.66
CA PHE A 5 -29.48 -29.35 35.97
C PHE A 5 -28.84 -28.38 36.97
N LEU A 6 -28.36 -27.21 36.51
CA LEU A 6 -27.68 -26.21 37.35
C LEU A 6 -28.32 -24.81 37.25
N LEU A 7 -29.51 -24.70 36.66
CA LEU A 7 -30.17 -23.42 36.43
C LEU A 7 -30.69 -22.79 37.74
N ASP A 8 -31.25 -23.61 38.64
CA ASP A 8 -31.60 -23.19 40.01
C ASP A 8 -30.32 -22.88 40.82
N ASP A 9 -29.36 -23.80 40.87
CA ASP A 9 -28.13 -23.69 41.69
C ASP A 9 -27.25 -22.48 41.33
N LEU A 10 -27.08 -22.19 40.03
CA LEU A 10 -26.35 -21.01 39.56
C LEU A 10 -27.19 -19.72 39.70
N GLY A 11 -28.51 -19.86 39.71
CA GLY A 11 -29.47 -18.78 39.62
C GLY A 11 -29.44 -18.05 38.26
N PHE A 12 -30.61 -17.57 37.86
CA PHE A 12 -30.80 -16.93 36.55
C PHE A 12 -29.84 -15.75 36.26
N ARG A 13 -29.37 -15.02 37.28
CA ARG A 13 -28.42 -13.90 37.11
C ARG A 13 -27.06 -14.34 36.57
N ILE A 14 -26.52 -15.47 37.04
CA ILE A 14 -25.23 -16.00 36.57
C ILE A 14 -25.43 -16.66 35.20
N PHE A 15 -26.48 -17.45 35.03
CA PHE A 15 -26.86 -18.04 33.74
C PHE A 15 -26.99 -16.98 32.63
N ARG A 16 -27.71 -15.88 32.90
CA ARG A 16 -27.87 -14.74 31.98
C ARG A 16 -26.56 -14.02 31.64
N ASN A 17 -25.53 -14.11 32.49
CA ASN A 17 -24.20 -13.60 32.17
C ASN A 17 -23.42 -14.55 31.26
N ILE A 18 -23.47 -15.87 31.52
CA ILE A 18 -22.84 -16.90 30.68
C ILE A 18 -23.45 -16.89 29.26
N VAL A 19 -24.78 -16.83 29.16
CA VAL A 19 -25.49 -16.70 27.86
C VAL A 19 -25.07 -15.44 27.08
N LYS A 20 -24.66 -14.37 27.77
CA LYS A 20 -24.24 -13.10 27.16
C LYS A 20 -22.75 -13.01 26.81
N SER A 21 -21.88 -13.85 27.39
CA SER A 21 -20.46 -13.91 27.02
C SER A 21 -20.21 -14.84 25.84
N LEU A 22 -21.16 -15.73 25.53
CA LEU A 22 -21.15 -16.63 24.39
C LEU A 22 -21.80 -16.00 23.13
N ASP A 23 -21.73 -16.72 22.01
CA ASP A 23 -22.27 -16.27 20.72
C ASP A 23 -23.78 -16.06 20.78
N ILE A 24 -24.20 -14.79 20.75
CA ILE A 24 -25.59 -14.33 20.86
C ILE A 24 -26.52 -15.04 19.88
N LYS A 25 -26.10 -15.29 18.63
CA LYS A 25 -26.94 -15.93 17.61
C LYS A 25 -27.12 -17.42 17.90
N LYS A 26 -26.03 -18.10 18.27
CA LYS A 26 -26.09 -19.54 18.64
C LYS A 26 -26.89 -19.75 19.92
N MET A 27 -26.68 -18.91 20.94
CA MET A 27 -27.40 -18.98 22.21
C MET A 27 -28.90 -18.72 22.04
N HIS A 28 -29.30 -17.69 21.28
CA HIS A 28 -30.71 -17.45 20.94
C HIS A 28 -31.31 -18.66 20.21
N THR A 29 -30.63 -19.21 19.19
CA THR A 29 -31.13 -20.36 18.43
C THR A 29 -31.28 -21.60 19.31
N PHE A 30 -30.30 -21.89 20.17
CA PHE A 30 -30.33 -23.01 21.11
C PHE A 30 -31.43 -22.86 22.16
N LEU A 31 -31.54 -21.70 22.81
CA LEU A 31 -32.56 -21.47 23.85
C LEU A 31 -33.97 -21.51 23.26
N ASN A 32 -34.19 -20.93 22.08
CA ASN A 32 -35.46 -21.06 21.36
C ASN A 32 -35.81 -22.54 21.14
N PHE A 33 -34.92 -23.29 20.46
CA PHE A 33 -35.14 -24.70 20.16
C PHE A 33 -35.38 -25.54 21.42
N PHE A 34 -34.61 -25.30 22.49
CA PHE A 34 -34.70 -26.09 23.71
C PHE A 34 -36.01 -25.82 24.46
N PHE A 35 -36.38 -24.55 24.69
CA PHE A 35 -37.59 -24.21 25.45
C PHE A 35 -38.89 -24.31 24.65
N THR A 36 -38.86 -24.31 23.30
CA THR A 36 -40.06 -24.64 22.51
C THR A 36 -40.36 -26.14 22.47
N ASN A 37 -39.34 -27.00 22.51
CA ASN A 37 -39.50 -28.45 22.38
C ASN A 37 -39.45 -29.20 23.73
N ILE A 38 -39.33 -28.49 24.85
CA ILE A 38 -39.13 -29.09 26.18
C ILE A 38 -40.31 -29.97 26.60
N THR A 39 -41.55 -29.52 26.41
CA THR A 39 -42.79 -30.27 26.73
C THR A 39 -43.31 -31.12 25.56
N THR A 40 -42.54 -31.26 24.48
CA THR A 40 -42.91 -32.10 23.33
C THR A 40 -41.90 -33.22 23.18
N TRP A 41 -41.03 -33.17 22.19
CA TRP A 41 -40.12 -34.26 21.86
C TRP A 41 -39.08 -34.51 22.96
N ILE A 42 -38.57 -33.47 23.63
CA ILE A 42 -37.52 -33.61 24.64
C ILE A 42 -38.04 -34.37 25.87
N GLN A 43 -39.24 -34.04 26.37
CA GLN A 43 -39.89 -34.80 27.45
C GLN A 43 -40.24 -36.23 27.02
N GLN A 44 -40.67 -36.46 25.77
CA GLN A 44 -40.95 -37.80 25.25
C GLN A 44 -39.70 -38.70 25.24
N GLU A 45 -38.56 -38.21 24.74
CA GLU A 45 -37.29 -38.96 24.74
C GLU A 45 -36.75 -39.20 26.16
N TRP A 46 -36.91 -38.23 27.08
CA TRP A 46 -36.52 -38.42 28.48
C TRP A 46 -37.41 -39.45 29.19
N ASN A 47 -38.72 -39.44 28.93
CA ASN A 47 -39.68 -40.41 29.46
C ASN A 47 -39.48 -41.85 28.91
N HIS A 48 -38.73 -42.02 27.81
CA HIS A 48 -38.33 -43.35 27.33
C HIS A 48 -37.17 -43.94 28.18
N ILE A 49 -36.35 -43.09 28.81
CA ILE A 49 -35.14 -43.52 29.53
C ILE A 49 -35.35 -43.51 31.06
N TYR A 50 -36.21 -42.63 31.56
CA TYR A 50 -36.50 -42.43 32.98
C TYR A 50 -38.01 -42.36 33.23
N ASP A 51 -38.44 -42.65 34.46
CA ASP A 51 -39.84 -42.53 34.88
C ASP A 51 -40.40 -41.14 34.57
N ALA A 52 -41.52 -41.09 33.85
CA ALA A 52 -42.18 -39.87 33.43
C ALA A 52 -42.56 -38.96 34.60
N VAL A 53 -42.97 -39.53 35.75
CA VAL A 53 -43.33 -38.75 36.95
C VAL A 53 -42.07 -38.08 37.53
N TYR A 54 -40.93 -38.76 37.50
CA TYR A 54 -39.64 -38.20 37.90
C TYR A 54 -39.17 -37.10 36.94
N VAL A 55 -39.18 -37.35 35.62
CA VAL A 55 -38.77 -36.39 34.59
C VAL A 55 -39.61 -35.12 34.64
N GLU A 56 -40.94 -35.25 34.71
CA GLU A 56 -41.84 -34.10 34.77
C GLU A 56 -41.59 -33.26 36.02
N LYS A 57 -41.51 -33.90 37.20
CA LYS A 57 -41.37 -33.23 38.49
C LYS A 57 -39.98 -32.61 38.72
N HIS A 58 -38.92 -33.30 38.32
CA HIS A 58 -37.54 -32.91 38.66
C HIS A 58 -36.78 -32.22 37.53
N TRP A 59 -37.15 -32.43 36.25
CA TRP A 59 -36.44 -31.81 35.12
C TRP A 59 -37.33 -30.81 34.38
N VAL A 60 -38.55 -31.17 33.98
CA VAL A 60 -39.41 -30.28 33.18
C VAL A 60 -39.99 -29.15 34.03
N GLY A 61 -40.51 -29.45 35.23
CA GLY A 61 -41.11 -28.47 36.15
C GLY A 61 -40.19 -27.29 36.51
N PRO A 62 -38.95 -27.52 36.98
CA PRO A 62 -38.00 -26.45 37.26
C PRO A 62 -37.63 -25.61 36.02
N LEU A 63 -37.60 -26.21 34.83
CA LEU A 63 -37.28 -25.51 33.58
C LEU A 63 -38.46 -24.67 33.07
N LEU A 64 -39.70 -25.14 33.27
CA LEU A 64 -40.90 -24.33 33.01
C LEU A 64 -41.02 -23.15 34.00
N ARG A 65 -40.55 -23.30 35.25
CA ARG A 65 -40.52 -22.21 36.24
C ARG A 65 -39.69 -21.01 35.78
N TRP A 66 -38.54 -21.25 35.14
CA TRP A 66 -37.63 -20.21 34.62
C TRP A 66 -37.99 -19.70 33.22
N ARG A 67 -39.06 -20.21 32.61
CA ARG A 67 -39.49 -19.83 31.26
C ARG A 67 -39.71 -18.31 31.08
N PRO A 68 -40.46 -17.59 31.95
CA PRO A 68 -40.72 -16.17 31.71
C PRO A 68 -39.44 -15.31 31.79
N GLU A 69 -38.48 -15.63 32.67
CA GLU A 69 -37.19 -14.94 32.69
C GLU A 69 -36.36 -15.25 31.43
N ILE A 70 -36.43 -16.47 30.92
CA ILE A 70 -35.74 -16.90 29.70
C ILE A 70 -36.36 -16.27 28.46
N ASP A 71 -37.68 -16.14 28.36
CA ASP A 71 -38.36 -15.43 27.28
C ASP A 71 -37.97 -13.93 27.28
N ILE A 72 -37.90 -13.29 28.45
CA ILE A 72 -37.37 -11.92 28.61
C ILE A 72 -35.89 -11.80 28.20
N LEU A 73 -35.09 -12.86 28.35
CA LEU A 73 -33.71 -12.91 27.86
C LEU A 73 -33.65 -13.14 26.35
N MET A 74 -34.55 -13.96 25.80
CA MET A 74 -34.68 -14.22 24.36
C MET A 74 -34.99 -12.93 23.60
N ASP A 75 -35.96 -12.13 24.05
CA ASP A 75 -36.24 -10.81 23.48
C ASP A 75 -35.00 -9.89 23.48
N GLN A 76 -34.26 -9.86 24.60
CA GLN A 76 -33.02 -9.08 24.71
C GLN A 76 -31.91 -9.57 23.77
N LEU A 77 -31.90 -10.86 23.41
CA LEU A 77 -30.97 -11.41 22.42
C LEU A 77 -31.47 -11.09 21.00
N ALA A 78 -32.77 -11.20 20.70
CA ALA A 78 -33.37 -10.85 19.42
C ALA A 78 -33.17 -9.36 19.04
N ILE A 79 -33.38 -8.46 20.01
CA ILE A 79 -33.11 -7.02 19.87
C ILE A 79 -31.62 -6.75 19.58
N LYS A 80 -30.70 -7.52 20.18
CA LYS A 80 -29.26 -7.42 19.90
C LYS A 80 -28.87 -8.01 18.54
N ILE A 81 -29.53 -9.08 18.09
CA ILE A 81 -29.29 -9.70 16.78
C ILE A 81 -29.72 -8.77 15.66
N SER A 82 -30.86 -8.09 15.82
CA SER A 82 -31.43 -7.16 14.82
C SER A 82 -30.69 -5.82 14.75
N HIS A 83 -30.24 -5.25 15.87
CA HIS A 83 -29.39 -4.04 15.86
C HIS A 83 -27.93 -4.30 15.47
N GLY A 84 -27.44 -5.53 15.69
CA GLY A 84 -26.07 -5.94 15.41
C GLY A 84 -25.01 -5.27 16.31
N THR A 85 -23.78 -5.76 16.24
CA THR A 85 -22.64 -5.22 17.01
C THR A 85 -22.06 -3.96 16.35
N GLN A 86 -22.91 -2.97 16.07
CA GLN A 86 -22.44 -1.64 15.68
C GLN A 86 -21.88 -0.94 16.93
N PRO A 87 -20.58 -0.55 16.95
CA PRO A 87 -20.04 0.20 18.07
C PRO A 87 -20.78 1.54 18.16
N ARG A 88 -21.49 1.77 19.27
CA ARG A 88 -22.35 2.94 19.49
C ARG A 88 -21.51 4.20 19.65
N LYS A 89 -21.00 4.73 18.54
CA LYS A 89 -20.36 6.05 18.47
C LYS A 89 -21.29 7.05 19.16
N LEU A 90 -20.77 7.77 20.14
CA LEU A 90 -21.53 8.80 20.84
C LEU A 90 -22.07 9.80 19.80
N PRO A 91 -23.38 10.11 19.81
CA PRO A 91 -23.96 10.99 18.80
C PRO A 91 -23.35 12.38 18.97
N ILE A 92 -22.57 12.81 17.97
CA ILE A 92 -22.09 14.19 17.86
C ILE A 92 -23.35 15.06 17.80
N LYS A 93 -23.49 15.98 18.76
CA LYS A 93 -24.67 16.84 18.89
C LYS A 93 -24.81 17.70 17.63
N THR A 94 -25.67 17.25 16.71
CA THR A 94 -25.97 17.95 15.47
C THR A 94 -26.97 19.05 15.80
N THR A 95 -26.56 20.31 15.68
CA THR A 95 -27.43 21.47 15.90
C THR A 95 -28.58 21.43 14.89
N LYS A 96 -29.80 21.21 15.37
CA LYS A 96 -31.00 21.36 14.54
C LYS A 96 -31.38 22.84 14.47
N PRO A 97 -31.65 23.41 13.28
CA PRO A 97 -32.37 24.67 13.17
C PRO A 97 -33.73 24.53 13.86
N GLN A 98 -34.08 25.50 14.70
CA GLN A 98 -35.41 25.58 15.31
C GLN A 98 -36.22 26.60 14.51
N GLU A 99 -37.23 26.14 13.80
CA GLU A 99 -38.14 27.01 13.05
C GLU A 99 -38.94 27.88 14.03
N PHE A 100 -39.05 29.17 13.72
CA PHE A 100 -39.76 30.13 14.55
C PHE A 100 -41.27 30.08 14.25
N PRO A 101 -42.14 30.27 15.26
CA PRO A 101 -43.59 30.24 15.04
C PRO A 101 -44.04 31.40 14.16
N LEU A 102 -44.65 31.09 13.01
CA LEU A 102 -45.22 32.05 12.06
C LEU A 102 -46.56 32.64 12.56
N THR A 103 -46.53 33.36 13.68
CA THR A 103 -47.65 34.15 14.16
C THR A 103 -47.71 35.47 13.39
N LYS A 104 -48.77 35.69 12.59
CA LYS A 104 -48.94 36.92 11.80
C LYS A 104 -48.90 38.17 12.73
N PRO A 105 -47.92 39.09 12.58
CA PRO A 105 -47.86 40.28 13.42
C PRO A 105 -48.91 41.31 13.00
N LYS A 106 -49.51 42.01 13.96
CA LYS A 106 -50.24 43.25 13.70
C LYS A 106 -49.27 44.30 13.12
N PRO A 107 -49.72 45.18 12.19
CA PRO A 107 -48.88 46.27 11.70
C PRO A 107 -48.48 47.18 12.87
N ARG A 108 -47.17 47.46 12.99
CA ARG A 108 -46.62 48.41 13.96
C ARG A 108 -46.35 49.75 13.25
N PRO A 109 -46.68 50.91 13.84
CA PRO A 109 -46.32 52.19 13.26
C PRO A 109 -44.79 52.35 13.19
N LEU A 110 -44.31 53.10 12.20
CA LEU A 110 -42.89 53.36 12.02
C LEU A 110 -42.37 54.31 13.11
N PRO A 111 -41.35 53.93 13.90
CA PRO A 111 -40.64 54.88 14.76
C PRO A 111 -39.72 55.77 13.92
N MET A 112 -39.42 56.97 14.44
CA MET A 112 -38.43 57.87 13.85
C MET A 112 -37.02 57.22 13.93
N PRO A 113 -36.16 57.34 12.90
CA PRO A 113 -34.82 56.75 12.95
C PRO A 113 -33.94 57.41 14.02
N GLU A 114 -33.44 56.62 14.97
CA GLU A 114 -32.33 57.06 15.82
C GLU A 114 -31.04 57.15 14.99
N LEU A 115 -30.27 58.22 15.21
CA LEU A 115 -28.95 58.36 14.61
C LEU A 115 -27.98 57.38 15.28
N ILE A 116 -27.51 56.40 14.51
CA ILE A 116 -26.50 55.43 14.95
C ILE A 116 -25.27 56.20 15.47
N PRO A 117 -24.85 56.01 16.74
CA PRO A 117 -23.62 56.60 17.24
C PRO A 117 -22.44 56.17 16.37
N GLN A 118 -21.78 57.13 15.72
CA GLN A 118 -20.60 56.81 14.91
C GLN A 118 -19.49 56.33 15.84
N GLN A 119 -19.17 55.04 15.75
CA GLN A 119 -18.02 54.47 16.47
C GLN A 119 -16.76 55.21 16.04
N GLU A 120 -16.00 55.73 17.01
CA GLU A 120 -14.68 56.30 16.74
C GLU A 120 -13.84 55.25 16.01
N LYS A 121 -13.21 55.66 14.90
CA LYS A 121 -12.41 54.75 14.06
C LYS A 121 -11.34 54.10 14.93
N CYS A 122 -11.39 52.77 15.01
CA CYS A 122 -10.47 51.98 15.84
C CYS A 122 -9.02 52.40 15.56
N LYS A 123 -8.27 52.76 16.61
CA LYS A 123 -6.87 53.14 16.50
C LYS A 123 -6.11 52.02 15.75
N PRO A 124 -5.28 52.34 14.75
CA PRO A 124 -4.60 51.32 13.96
C PRO A 124 -3.77 50.41 14.88
N VAL A 125 -3.87 49.10 14.64
CA VAL A 125 -3.15 48.09 15.43
C VAL A 125 -1.65 48.44 15.41
N PRO A 126 -0.95 48.49 16.57
CA PRO A 126 0.45 48.87 16.60
C PRO A 126 1.32 48.05 15.65
N ASN A 127 2.24 48.71 14.94
CA ASN A 127 3.13 48.03 13.97
C ASN A 127 3.98 46.91 14.59
N SER A 128 4.11 46.86 15.93
CA SER A 128 4.71 45.75 16.65
C SER A 128 3.93 44.43 16.52
N THR A 129 2.60 44.46 16.34
CA THR A 129 1.77 43.25 16.15
C THR A 129 2.05 42.55 14.82
N TYR A 130 2.55 43.27 13.82
CA TYR A 130 3.00 42.72 12.53
C TYR A 130 4.50 42.38 12.51
N ARG A 131 5.23 42.67 13.59
CA ARG A 131 6.65 42.34 13.72
C ARG A 131 6.79 40.99 14.41
N ALA A 132 7.52 40.06 13.79
CA ALA A 132 7.78 38.76 14.38
C ALA A 132 8.39 38.89 15.80
N PRO A 133 7.92 38.11 16.79
CA PRO A 133 8.52 38.07 18.12
C PRO A 133 10.01 37.69 18.05
N LYS A 134 10.84 38.27 18.92
CA LYS A 134 12.30 38.02 18.96
C LYS A 134 12.61 36.54 19.20
N GLU A 135 11.72 35.91 19.95
CA GLU A 135 11.68 34.48 20.27
C GLU A 135 11.69 33.62 19.00
N MET A 136 11.03 34.05 17.91
CA MET A 136 11.07 33.30 16.65
C MET A 136 12.44 33.40 15.97
N GLN A 137 13.10 34.56 16.02
CA GLN A 137 14.46 34.74 15.50
C GLN A 137 15.47 33.91 16.31
N ILE A 138 15.32 33.88 17.64
CA ILE A 138 16.11 33.02 18.54
C ILE A 138 15.89 31.54 18.23
N ILE A 139 14.65 31.11 17.95
CA ILE A 139 14.34 29.73 17.53
C ILE A 139 14.96 29.41 16.15
N GLU A 140 15.01 30.37 15.23
CA GLU A 140 15.67 30.19 13.92
C GLU A 140 17.20 30.09 14.05
N GLU A 141 17.82 30.94 14.88
CA GLU A 141 19.24 30.81 15.23
C GLU A 141 19.55 29.46 15.90
N ILE A 142 18.71 29.01 16.84
CA ILE A 142 18.88 27.70 17.50
C ILE A 142 18.75 26.57 16.49
N LYS A 143 17.81 26.64 15.53
CA LYS A 143 17.70 25.68 14.44
C LYS A 143 18.94 25.67 13.55
N GLN A 144 19.49 26.83 13.19
CA GLN A 144 20.71 26.93 12.39
C GLN A 144 21.93 26.38 13.15
N LYS A 145 22.12 26.75 14.42
CA LYS A 145 23.20 26.26 15.29
C LYS A 145 23.07 24.75 15.55
N ASN A 146 21.86 24.22 15.66
CA ASN A 146 21.62 22.78 15.77
C ASN A 146 21.87 22.04 14.44
N HIS A 147 21.54 22.65 13.30
CA HIS A 147 21.82 22.11 11.96
C HIS A 147 23.33 22.01 11.73
N GLN A 148 24.07 23.09 12.00
CA GLN A 148 25.54 23.13 11.95
C GLN A 148 26.15 22.05 12.85
N LYS A 149 25.74 21.97 14.12
CA LYS A 149 26.16 20.89 15.03
C LYS A 149 25.82 19.48 14.54
N THR A 150 24.72 19.32 13.81
CA THR A 150 24.34 18.02 13.23
C THR A 150 25.24 17.68 12.03
N GLU A 151 25.64 18.67 11.22
CA GLU A 151 26.60 18.51 10.14
C GLU A 151 28.02 18.27 10.65
N GLU A 152 28.45 18.97 11.70
CA GLU A 152 29.70 18.74 12.43
C GLU A 152 29.75 17.32 13.00
N LEU A 153 28.70 16.89 13.73
CA LEU A 153 28.61 15.52 14.26
C LEU A 153 28.54 14.46 13.17
N LEU A 154 27.90 14.73 12.02
CA LEU A 154 27.88 13.84 10.87
C LEU A 154 29.25 13.76 10.19
N TYR A 155 29.97 14.88 10.08
CA TYR A 155 31.33 14.93 9.56
C TYR A 155 32.30 14.18 10.49
N GLU A 156 32.24 14.43 11.80
CA GLU A 156 32.98 13.67 12.80
C GLU A 156 32.66 12.18 12.75
N ALA A 157 31.39 11.79 12.66
CA ALA A 157 30.98 10.40 12.57
C ALA A 157 31.53 9.72 11.31
N ASN A 158 31.56 10.42 10.17
CA ASN A 158 32.16 9.94 8.92
C ASN A 158 33.69 9.85 9.00
N MET A 159 34.37 10.81 9.65
CA MET A 159 35.82 10.77 9.87
C MET A 159 36.23 9.68 10.87
N LYS A 160 35.39 9.41 11.87
CA LYS A 160 35.56 8.35 12.89
C LYS A 160 34.98 7.00 12.42
N GLN A 161 34.51 6.88 11.17
CA GLN A 161 33.86 5.68 10.65
C GLN A 161 34.89 4.58 10.32
N PHE A 162 34.84 3.47 11.06
CA PHE A 162 35.65 2.30 10.73
C PHE A 162 35.39 1.80 9.30
N ARG A 163 36.46 1.36 8.61
CA ARG A 163 36.45 0.96 7.19
C ARG A 163 35.45 -0.15 6.84
N CYS A 164 35.03 -0.96 7.82
CA CYS A 164 34.01 -2.00 7.70
C CYS A 164 32.55 -1.47 7.72
N VAL A 165 32.31 -0.28 8.27
CA VAL A 165 30.99 0.34 8.40
C VAL A 165 30.64 1.22 7.17
N ASN A 166 31.65 1.65 6.40
CA ASN A 166 31.42 2.46 5.21
C ASN A 166 30.61 1.69 4.15
N PRO A 167 29.42 2.16 3.74
CA PRO A 167 28.56 1.44 2.79
C PRO A 167 29.12 1.46 1.36
N GLN A 168 30.07 2.34 1.03
CA GLN A 168 30.70 2.39 -0.27
C GLN A 168 31.64 1.20 -0.49
N LYS A 169 31.11 0.15 -1.12
CA LYS A 169 31.93 -0.98 -1.60
C LYS A 169 32.99 -0.50 -2.61
N SER A 170 34.11 -1.21 -2.67
CA SER A 170 35.19 -0.95 -3.65
C SER A 170 34.65 -1.01 -5.09
N GLU A 171 35.33 -0.36 -6.04
CA GLU A 171 34.92 -0.47 -7.46
C GLU A 171 34.91 -1.90 -7.96
N HIS A 172 35.90 -2.72 -7.60
CA HIS A 172 35.93 -4.13 -7.95
C HIS A 172 34.68 -4.86 -7.42
N THR A 173 34.32 -4.65 -6.15
CA THR A 173 33.10 -5.22 -5.56
C THR A 173 31.83 -4.69 -6.23
N LYS A 174 31.78 -3.42 -6.62
CA LYS A 174 30.64 -2.84 -7.38
C LYS A 174 30.50 -3.48 -8.76
N ARG A 175 31.61 -3.71 -9.47
CA ARG A 175 31.67 -4.40 -10.77
C ARG A 175 31.24 -5.87 -10.65
N VAL A 176 31.73 -6.59 -9.64
CA VAL A 176 31.30 -7.98 -9.37
C VAL A 176 29.82 -8.05 -8.99
N MET A 177 29.28 -7.13 -8.19
CA MET A 177 27.84 -7.11 -7.86
C MET A 177 26.94 -6.72 -9.05
N SER A 178 27.41 -5.86 -9.97
CA SER A 178 26.66 -5.56 -11.20
C SER A 178 26.69 -6.75 -12.15
N GLN A 179 27.86 -7.38 -12.35
CA GLN A 179 27.98 -8.64 -13.09
C GLN A 179 27.06 -9.72 -12.53
N ILE A 180 27.10 -10.04 -11.23
CA ILE A 180 26.21 -11.03 -10.61
C ILE A 180 24.72 -10.70 -10.84
N LYS A 181 24.36 -9.41 -10.84
CA LYS A 181 22.99 -8.97 -11.09
C LYS A 181 22.59 -9.11 -12.56
N GLU A 182 23.44 -8.71 -13.50
CA GLU A 182 23.24 -8.91 -14.94
C GLU A 182 23.18 -10.42 -15.28
N ASP A 183 23.98 -11.24 -14.60
CA ASP A 183 23.98 -12.69 -14.70
C ASP A 183 22.73 -13.34 -14.09
N ALA A 184 22.02 -12.65 -13.18
CA ALA A 184 20.71 -13.08 -12.66
C ALA A 184 19.56 -12.59 -13.56
N ASP A 185 19.56 -11.31 -13.93
CA ASP A 185 18.53 -10.67 -14.76
C ASP A 185 18.51 -11.26 -16.20
N SER A 186 19.65 -11.72 -16.73
CA SER A 186 19.73 -12.44 -18.02
C SER A 186 19.21 -13.88 -17.96
N LYS A 187 19.29 -14.54 -16.79
CA LYS A 187 18.65 -15.86 -16.54
C LYS A 187 17.14 -15.71 -16.30
N LEU A 188 16.70 -14.57 -15.76
CA LEU A 188 15.30 -14.23 -15.54
C LEU A 188 14.60 -13.79 -16.84
N LYS A 189 14.11 -14.77 -17.60
CA LYS A 189 13.36 -14.55 -18.85
C LYS A 189 11.94 -14.00 -18.60
N PHE A 190 11.82 -12.80 -18.03
CA PHE A 190 10.54 -12.15 -17.72
C PHE A 190 9.58 -12.01 -18.93
N ASN A 191 10.13 -11.96 -20.15
CA ASN A 191 9.35 -11.88 -21.39
C ASN A 191 9.10 -13.24 -22.07
N SER A 192 9.64 -14.37 -21.58
CA SER A 192 9.23 -15.67 -22.11
C SER A 192 7.91 -16.07 -21.46
N PHE A 193 6.83 -15.99 -22.24
CA PHE A 193 5.50 -16.43 -21.82
C PHE A 193 5.43 -17.96 -21.74
N HIS A 194 6.11 -18.54 -20.75
CA HIS A 194 5.98 -19.93 -20.37
C HIS A 194 4.66 -20.17 -19.65
N SER A 195 3.56 -19.95 -20.37
CA SER A 195 2.42 -20.82 -20.18
C SER A 195 2.91 -22.24 -20.40
N SER A 196 2.88 -23.04 -19.33
CA SER A 196 2.66 -24.46 -19.48
C SER A 196 1.34 -24.60 -20.24
N GLY A 197 1.44 -24.84 -21.55
CA GLY A 197 0.26 -25.13 -22.36
C GLY A 197 -0.53 -26.27 -21.70
N PRO A 198 -1.88 -26.24 -21.75
CA PRO A 198 -2.72 -27.19 -21.03
C PRO A 198 -2.23 -28.62 -21.32
N PRO A 199 -1.93 -29.41 -20.26
CA PRO A 199 -1.06 -30.58 -20.36
C PRO A 199 -1.59 -31.53 -21.43
N SER A 200 -0.73 -31.82 -22.42
CA SER A 200 -1.13 -32.39 -23.73
C SER A 200 -2.21 -33.46 -23.60
N SER A 201 -3.41 -33.10 -24.06
CA SER A 201 -4.63 -33.92 -23.97
C SER A 201 -4.53 -35.23 -24.77
N ASN A 202 -3.48 -35.38 -25.58
CA ASN A 202 -3.13 -36.61 -26.28
C ASN A 202 -2.48 -37.69 -25.38
N LYS A 203 -2.54 -37.57 -24.05
CA LYS A 203 -2.36 -38.72 -23.14
C LYS A 203 -3.56 -39.69 -23.19
N LYS A 204 -3.89 -40.18 -24.40
CA LYS A 204 -4.74 -41.38 -24.63
C LYS A 204 -4.01 -42.67 -24.23
N LYS A 205 -3.42 -42.69 -23.04
CA LYS A 205 -3.05 -43.92 -22.32
C LYS A 205 -4.01 -44.10 -21.15
N CYS A 206 -5.29 -44.29 -21.50
CA CYS A 206 -6.23 -44.95 -20.60
C CYS A 206 -5.79 -46.42 -20.51
N TRP A 207 -4.80 -46.68 -19.66
CA TRP A 207 -4.61 -48.01 -19.12
C TRP A 207 -5.94 -48.42 -18.49
N PRO A 208 -6.49 -49.61 -18.78
CA PRO A 208 -7.74 -50.04 -18.18
C PRO A 208 -7.51 -50.22 -16.67
N ILE A 209 -7.86 -49.19 -15.89
CA ILE A 209 -7.80 -49.22 -14.43
C ILE A 209 -8.81 -50.27 -14.00
N LYS A 210 -8.32 -51.47 -13.68
CA LYS A 210 -9.15 -52.59 -13.21
C LYS A 210 -9.82 -52.17 -11.91
N LEU A 211 -11.08 -51.75 -12.01
CA LEU A 211 -11.84 -51.24 -10.88
C LEU A 211 -11.99 -52.35 -9.84
N ASN A 212 -11.68 -52.02 -8.58
CA ASN A 212 -11.98 -52.88 -7.44
C ASN A 212 -13.50 -53.09 -7.37
N SER A 213 -13.98 -54.24 -6.90
CA SER A 213 -15.43 -54.49 -6.74
C SER A 213 -16.11 -53.42 -5.87
N ALA A 214 -15.41 -52.94 -4.83
CA ALA A 214 -15.88 -51.85 -3.98
C ALA A 214 -15.82 -50.46 -4.65
N ALA A 215 -15.18 -50.31 -5.82
CA ALA A 215 -15.24 -49.09 -6.63
C ALA A 215 -16.41 -49.15 -7.62
N ILE A 216 -16.63 -50.31 -8.27
CA ILE A 216 -17.78 -50.58 -9.14
C ILE A 216 -19.07 -50.34 -8.34
N LEU A 217 -19.30 -51.08 -7.25
CA LEU A 217 -20.55 -50.98 -6.48
C LEU A 217 -20.81 -49.58 -5.87
N ARG A 218 -19.76 -48.80 -5.57
CA ARG A 218 -19.92 -47.41 -5.08
C ARG A 218 -20.21 -46.40 -6.19
N GLN A 219 -19.76 -46.64 -7.42
CA GLN A 219 -20.11 -45.79 -8.56
C GLN A 219 -21.50 -46.16 -9.11
N GLY A 220 -21.84 -47.45 -9.09
CA GLY A 220 -23.18 -47.98 -9.38
C GLY A 220 -24.24 -47.38 -8.47
N ALA A 221 -24.14 -47.60 -7.16
CA ALA A 221 -25.06 -47.05 -6.16
C ALA A 221 -25.09 -45.51 -6.07
N LEU A 222 -24.20 -44.80 -6.78
CA LEU A 222 -24.30 -43.35 -6.99
C LEU A 222 -25.18 -43.02 -8.20
N TYR A 223 -25.06 -43.76 -9.30
CA TYR A 223 -25.95 -43.64 -10.45
C TYR A 223 -27.35 -44.15 -10.17
N ASP A 224 -27.51 -45.26 -9.44
CA ASP A 224 -28.81 -45.79 -9.02
C ASP A 224 -29.61 -44.69 -8.28
N ARG A 225 -28.97 -44.00 -7.33
CA ARG A 225 -29.55 -42.83 -6.63
C ARG A 225 -29.88 -41.66 -7.56
N GLN A 226 -29.07 -41.40 -8.60
CA GLN A 226 -29.38 -40.35 -9.57
C GLN A 226 -30.56 -40.72 -10.46
N VAL A 227 -30.76 -42.01 -10.73
CA VAL A 227 -31.96 -42.53 -11.40
C VAL A 227 -33.16 -42.40 -10.46
N ASP A 228 -33.05 -42.80 -9.19
CA ASP A 228 -34.11 -42.63 -8.18
C ASP A 228 -34.52 -41.14 -8.01
N GLU A 229 -33.55 -40.22 -7.95
CA GLU A 229 -33.78 -38.77 -7.83
C GLU A 229 -34.51 -38.19 -9.06
N GLU A 230 -34.16 -38.61 -10.27
CA GLU A 230 -34.86 -38.19 -11.50
C GLU A 230 -36.21 -38.92 -11.67
N LEU A 231 -36.37 -40.17 -11.23
CA LEU A 231 -37.65 -40.88 -11.19
C LEU A 231 -38.64 -40.16 -10.26
N GLN A 232 -38.22 -39.86 -9.02
CA GLN A 232 -39.02 -39.07 -8.08
C GLN A 232 -39.36 -37.68 -8.60
N ARG A 233 -38.50 -37.08 -9.43
CA ARG A 233 -38.81 -35.84 -10.13
C ARG A 233 -39.93 -36.06 -11.16
N MET A 234 -39.83 -37.09 -12.01
CA MET A 234 -40.88 -37.40 -13.00
C MET A 234 -42.22 -37.75 -12.33
N GLU A 235 -42.21 -38.48 -11.21
CA GLU A 235 -43.39 -38.76 -10.39
C GLU A 235 -44.07 -37.46 -9.92
N ARG A 236 -43.32 -36.53 -9.32
CA ARG A 236 -43.85 -35.23 -8.90
C ARG A 236 -44.40 -34.40 -10.07
N LEU A 237 -43.84 -34.53 -11.27
CA LEU A 237 -44.38 -33.88 -12.48
C LEU A 237 -45.70 -34.54 -12.93
N MET A 238 -45.85 -35.86 -12.79
CA MET A 238 -47.13 -36.55 -13.01
C MET A 238 -48.19 -36.19 -11.96
N GLU A 239 -47.78 -35.93 -10.71
CA GLU A 239 -48.63 -35.35 -9.65
C GLU A 239 -49.02 -33.87 -9.89
N GLY A 240 -48.49 -33.23 -10.94
CA GLY A 240 -48.82 -31.85 -11.32
C GLY A 240 -47.89 -30.77 -10.75
N ALA A 241 -46.74 -31.13 -10.17
CA ALA A 241 -45.72 -30.16 -9.81
C ALA A 241 -45.18 -29.43 -11.05
N ARG A 242 -44.77 -28.17 -10.90
CA ARG A 242 -44.23 -27.38 -12.01
C ARG A 242 -42.73 -27.60 -12.19
N GLU A 243 -42.32 -27.87 -13.42
CA GLU A 243 -40.92 -27.88 -13.86
C GLU A 243 -40.21 -26.55 -13.47
N PRO A 244 -39.13 -26.58 -12.67
CA PRO A 244 -38.38 -25.37 -12.31
C PRO A 244 -37.48 -24.86 -13.44
N SER A 245 -37.47 -25.51 -14.60
CA SER A 245 -36.60 -25.20 -15.74
C SER A 245 -36.70 -23.74 -16.20
N SER A 246 -37.91 -23.17 -16.28
CA SER A 246 -38.11 -21.76 -16.66
C SER A 246 -37.51 -20.77 -15.66
N PHE A 247 -37.66 -21.02 -14.36
CA PHE A 247 -37.03 -20.22 -13.30
C PHE A 247 -35.50 -20.36 -13.33
N LEU A 248 -34.98 -21.56 -13.60
CA LEU A 248 -33.54 -21.81 -13.71
C LEU A 248 -32.93 -21.24 -15.00
N GLN A 249 -33.70 -21.10 -16.07
CA GLN A 249 -33.33 -20.37 -17.29
C GLN A 249 -33.27 -18.87 -17.00
N TRP A 250 -34.35 -18.30 -16.46
CA TRP A 250 -34.40 -16.89 -16.03
C TRP A 250 -33.27 -16.54 -15.05
N GLN A 251 -32.99 -17.38 -14.05
CA GLN A 251 -31.89 -17.14 -13.10
C GLN A 251 -30.51 -17.16 -13.77
N LYS A 252 -30.30 -17.97 -14.82
CA LYS A 252 -29.06 -17.93 -15.62
C LYS A 252 -28.98 -16.65 -16.44
N GLU A 253 -30.06 -16.27 -17.12
CA GLU A 253 -30.12 -15.03 -17.89
C GLU A 253 -29.85 -13.79 -17.04
N MET A 254 -30.46 -13.69 -15.84
CA MET A 254 -30.24 -12.54 -14.97
C MET A 254 -28.77 -12.48 -14.52
N ARG A 255 -28.14 -13.61 -14.14
CA ARG A 255 -26.70 -13.66 -13.85
C ARG A 255 -25.82 -13.32 -15.05
N GLU A 256 -26.21 -13.71 -16.26
CA GLU A 256 -25.51 -13.35 -17.49
C GLU A 256 -25.64 -11.85 -17.81
N LYS A 257 -26.81 -11.23 -17.53
CA LYS A 257 -27.07 -9.79 -17.63
C LYS A 257 -26.29 -8.99 -16.56
N ASP A 258 -26.33 -9.41 -15.30
CA ASP A 258 -25.57 -8.82 -14.19
C ASP A 258 -24.06 -8.76 -14.52
N LEU A 259 -23.51 -9.87 -15.03
CA LEU A 259 -22.11 -9.96 -15.44
C LEU A 259 -21.78 -9.06 -16.64
N GLN A 260 -22.67 -8.94 -17.63
CA GLN A 260 -22.49 -8.01 -18.74
C GLN A 260 -22.50 -6.55 -18.26
N GLU A 261 -23.41 -6.21 -17.34
CA GLU A 261 -23.42 -4.89 -16.69
C GLU A 261 -22.14 -4.62 -15.90
N GLU A 262 -21.62 -5.58 -15.12
CA GLU A 262 -20.35 -5.40 -14.40
C GLU A 262 -19.17 -5.16 -15.35
N LEU A 263 -19.08 -5.92 -16.45
CA LEU A 263 -18.06 -5.73 -17.47
C LEU A 263 -18.16 -4.34 -18.13
N ALA A 264 -19.36 -3.89 -18.48
CA ALA A 264 -19.59 -2.53 -18.98
C ALA A 264 -19.20 -1.46 -17.94
N LYS A 265 -19.59 -1.63 -16.67
CA LYS A 265 -19.22 -0.73 -15.56
C LYS A 265 -17.71 -0.71 -15.30
N ILE A 266 -16.98 -1.79 -15.57
CA ILE A 266 -15.50 -1.83 -15.51
C ILE A 266 -14.89 -1.04 -16.67
N GLU A 267 -15.33 -1.28 -17.91
CA GLU A 267 -14.76 -0.60 -19.08
C GLU A 267 -15.11 0.90 -19.11
N ARG A 268 -16.30 1.32 -18.63
CA ARG A 268 -16.66 2.74 -18.49
C ARG A 268 -15.67 3.46 -17.57
N ARG A 269 -15.42 2.92 -16.37
CA ARG A 269 -14.42 3.42 -15.42
C ARG A 269 -12.99 3.44 -16.00
N ARG A 270 -12.62 2.44 -16.82
CA ARG A 270 -11.32 2.39 -17.50
C ARG A 270 -11.16 3.53 -18.50
N LEU A 271 -12.20 3.85 -19.28
CA LEU A 271 -12.18 4.95 -20.24
C LEU A 271 -12.24 6.32 -19.53
N GLU A 272 -13.10 6.48 -18.53
CA GLU A 272 -13.18 7.69 -17.68
C GLU A 272 -11.83 8.01 -17.02
N GLY A 273 -11.15 7.00 -16.45
CA GLY A 273 -9.81 7.17 -15.88
C GLY A 273 -8.75 7.58 -16.91
N ARG A 274 -8.86 7.11 -18.16
CA ARG A 274 -8.00 7.54 -19.27
C ARG A 274 -8.29 8.97 -19.71
N ILE A 275 -9.56 9.37 -19.82
CA ILE A 275 -9.97 10.74 -20.16
C ILE A 275 -9.45 11.70 -19.08
N SER A 276 -9.69 11.39 -17.81
CA SER A 276 -9.24 12.17 -16.66
C SER A 276 -7.71 12.36 -16.63
N TYR A 277 -6.93 11.32 -16.99
CA TYR A 277 -5.48 11.44 -17.14
C TYR A 277 -5.05 12.40 -18.25
N GLU A 278 -5.67 12.33 -19.44
CA GLU A 278 -5.39 13.25 -20.54
C GLU A 278 -5.80 14.69 -20.19
N GLU A 279 -6.97 14.88 -19.57
CA GLU A 279 -7.44 16.20 -19.11
C GLU A 279 -6.56 16.79 -18.00
N ALA A 280 -6.07 15.98 -17.07
CA ALA A 280 -5.11 16.41 -16.04
C ALA A 280 -3.75 16.82 -16.67
N ALA A 281 -3.29 16.12 -17.71
CA ALA A 281 -2.09 16.52 -18.45
C ALA A 281 -2.31 17.87 -19.20
N MET A 282 -3.48 18.05 -19.81
CA MET A 282 -3.90 19.30 -20.45
C MET A 282 -4.05 20.46 -19.44
N ALA A 283 -4.54 20.20 -18.23
CA ALA A 283 -4.61 21.19 -17.17
C ALA A 283 -3.22 21.65 -16.70
N ARG A 284 -2.25 20.72 -16.60
CA ARG A 284 -0.86 21.04 -16.23
C ARG A 284 -0.19 21.97 -17.24
N THR A 285 -0.29 21.71 -18.55
CA THR A 285 0.27 22.62 -19.58
C THR A 285 -0.34 24.03 -19.50
N ARG A 286 -1.67 24.13 -19.37
CA ARG A 286 -2.37 25.42 -19.17
C ARG A 286 -1.91 26.18 -17.92
N ILE A 287 -1.57 25.47 -16.83
CA ILE A 287 -1.01 26.08 -15.61
C ILE A 287 0.43 26.55 -15.85
N MET A 288 1.26 25.76 -16.55
CA MET A 288 2.63 26.18 -16.92
C MET A 288 2.63 27.43 -17.81
N GLU A 289 1.80 27.49 -18.85
CA GLU A 289 1.70 28.68 -19.70
C GLU A 289 1.24 29.93 -18.94
N ARG A 290 0.31 29.79 -17.98
CA ARG A 290 -0.11 30.89 -17.10
C ARG A 290 1.02 31.35 -16.19
N ASN A 291 1.76 30.42 -15.60
CA ASN A 291 2.90 30.73 -14.72
C ASN A 291 4.08 31.34 -15.48
N GLN A 292 4.31 30.94 -16.73
CA GLN A 292 5.28 31.59 -17.62
C GLN A 292 4.89 33.05 -17.89
N LYS A 293 3.62 33.33 -18.23
CA LYS A 293 3.13 34.69 -18.48
C LYS A 293 3.20 35.57 -17.23
N THR A 294 2.83 35.08 -16.05
CA THR A 294 2.96 35.87 -14.81
C THR A 294 4.41 36.07 -14.38
N ALA A 295 5.31 35.14 -14.71
CA ALA A 295 6.76 35.33 -14.52
C ALA A 295 7.36 36.33 -15.52
N GLN A 296 6.84 36.43 -16.75
CA GLN A 296 7.22 37.46 -17.73
C GLN A 296 6.81 38.85 -17.25
N LEU A 297 5.53 39.03 -16.89
CA LEU A 297 5.02 40.30 -16.35
C LEU A 297 5.83 40.76 -15.12
N LYS A 298 6.14 39.86 -14.18
CA LYS A 298 6.98 40.19 -13.02
C LYS A 298 8.43 40.56 -13.37
N LYS A 299 9.00 40.02 -14.46
CA LYS A 299 10.30 40.45 -14.97
C LYS A 299 10.23 41.84 -15.60
N GLU A 300 9.13 42.17 -16.28
CA GLU A 300 8.89 43.49 -16.86
C GLU A 300 8.67 44.55 -15.76
N GLU A 301 7.86 44.23 -14.73
CA GLU A 301 7.66 45.06 -13.54
C GLU A 301 8.97 45.34 -12.79
N THR A 302 9.77 44.31 -12.53
CA THR A 302 11.06 44.46 -11.84
C THR A 302 12.09 45.21 -12.71
N ALA A 303 12.11 44.99 -14.04
CA ALA A 303 12.95 45.79 -14.94
C ALA A 303 12.55 47.27 -14.96
N GLN A 304 11.26 47.60 -14.93
CA GLN A 304 10.77 48.97 -14.80
C GLN A 304 11.17 49.60 -13.45
N LEU A 305 11.08 48.84 -12.34
CA LEU A 305 11.52 49.30 -11.03
C LEU A 305 13.03 49.56 -10.98
N MET A 306 13.84 48.67 -11.57
CA MET A 306 15.29 48.84 -11.65
C MET A 306 15.71 50.04 -12.49
N ARG A 307 14.99 50.37 -13.59
CA ARG A 307 15.20 51.62 -14.35
C ARG A 307 14.96 52.85 -13.49
N ARG A 308 13.82 52.91 -12.79
CA ARG A 308 13.50 54.01 -11.85
C ARG A 308 14.51 54.13 -10.70
N TYR A 309 15.09 53.02 -10.25
CA TYR A 309 16.15 53.06 -9.25
C TYR A 309 17.48 53.58 -9.81
N ALA A 310 17.87 53.16 -11.02
CA ALA A 310 19.06 53.68 -11.70
C ALA A 310 18.94 55.18 -12.02
N GLU A 311 17.77 55.64 -12.46
CA GLU A 311 17.44 57.06 -12.67
C GLU A 311 17.64 57.87 -11.37
N LYS A 312 17.13 57.37 -10.24
CA LYS A 312 17.33 58.00 -8.92
C LYS A 312 18.78 57.99 -8.46
N ARG A 313 19.50 56.87 -8.60
CA ARG A 313 20.92 56.78 -8.26
C ARG A 313 21.77 57.76 -9.08
N LEU A 314 21.40 58.01 -10.33
CA LEU A 314 22.05 59.02 -11.19
C LEU A 314 21.67 60.47 -10.81
N GLN A 315 20.55 60.70 -10.13
CA GLN A 315 20.20 61.98 -9.50
C GLN A 315 20.99 62.17 -8.19
N GLU A 316 20.93 61.20 -7.27
CA GLU A 316 21.69 61.17 -6.02
C GLU A 316 23.20 61.34 -6.26
N GLU A 317 23.76 60.72 -7.30
CA GLU A 317 25.17 60.91 -7.68
C GLU A 317 25.50 62.32 -8.15
N LYS A 318 24.57 63.07 -8.76
CA LYS A 318 24.80 64.47 -9.13
C LYS A 318 24.80 65.35 -7.88
N GLU A 319 23.76 65.24 -7.06
CA GLU A 319 23.64 65.95 -5.79
C GLU A 319 24.86 65.70 -4.88
N MET A 320 25.34 64.46 -4.81
CA MET A 320 26.56 64.11 -4.07
C MET A 320 27.85 64.63 -4.72
N ARG A 321 27.96 64.69 -6.05
CA ARG A 321 29.12 65.32 -6.74
C ARG A 321 29.17 66.83 -6.46
N ASP A 322 28.02 67.49 -6.47
CA ASP A 322 27.90 68.93 -6.21
C ASP A 322 28.23 69.25 -4.74
N LEU A 323 27.73 68.44 -3.80
CA LEU A 323 28.10 68.54 -2.39
C LEU A 323 29.60 68.24 -2.14
N VAL A 324 30.17 67.26 -2.84
CA VAL A 324 31.61 66.95 -2.76
C VAL A 324 32.47 68.07 -3.32
N GLN A 325 32.02 68.82 -4.34
CA GLN A 325 32.72 70.03 -4.80
C GLN A 325 32.75 71.10 -3.72
N GLN A 326 31.61 71.42 -3.10
CA GLN A 326 31.51 72.37 -1.98
C GLN A 326 32.38 71.96 -0.78
N VAL A 327 32.38 70.67 -0.42
CA VAL A 327 33.23 70.14 0.66
C VAL A 327 34.72 70.13 0.27
N ALA A 328 35.06 69.88 -1.00
CA ALA A 328 36.43 69.98 -1.49
C ALA A 328 36.96 71.42 -1.45
N GLU A 329 36.11 72.42 -1.72
CA GLU A 329 36.42 73.83 -1.56
C GLU A 329 36.62 74.20 -0.09
N GLY A 330 35.72 73.77 0.80
CA GLY A 330 35.92 73.84 2.25
C GLY A 330 37.22 73.17 2.73
N HIS A 331 37.61 72.05 2.12
CA HIS A 331 38.87 71.37 2.41
C HIS A 331 40.11 72.07 1.85
N LYS A 332 40.05 72.77 0.71
CA LYS A 332 41.15 73.66 0.26
C LYS A 332 41.41 74.75 1.32
N ASN A 333 40.32 75.36 1.81
CA ASN A 333 40.37 76.37 2.86
C ASN A 333 40.86 75.80 4.21
N SER A 334 40.49 74.56 4.55
CA SER A 334 40.97 73.88 5.76
C SER A 334 42.44 73.42 5.65
N LYS A 335 42.91 72.98 4.48
CA LYS A 335 44.31 72.56 4.26
C LYS A 335 45.28 73.72 4.44
N THR A 336 45.01 74.86 3.83
CA THR A 336 45.82 76.08 4.00
C THR A 336 45.84 76.62 5.45
N ALA A 337 44.89 76.21 6.30
CA ALA A 337 44.95 76.42 7.75
C ALA A 337 45.75 75.32 8.48
N LYS A 338 45.57 74.03 8.12
CA LYS A 338 46.30 72.91 8.73
C LYS A 338 47.79 72.89 8.40
N GLU A 339 48.20 73.35 7.22
CA GLU A 339 49.62 73.48 6.84
C GLU A 339 50.38 74.50 7.71
N LYS A 340 49.68 75.54 8.20
CA LYS A 340 50.21 76.47 9.20
C LYS A 340 50.40 75.76 10.55
N LEU A 341 49.47 74.88 10.93
CA LEU A 341 49.44 74.20 12.23
C LEU A 341 50.35 72.94 12.30
N GLN A 342 50.56 72.22 11.20
CA GLN A 342 51.51 71.08 11.16
C GLN A 342 52.95 71.53 11.37
N LYS A 343 53.33 72.71 10.86
CA LYS A 343 54.63 73.35 11.15
C LYS A 343 54.88 73.56 12.65
N PHE A 344 53.82 73.71 13.46
CA PHE A 344 53.89 73.81 14.93
C PHE A 344 53.81 72.47 15.68
N LYS A 345 53.55 71.34 15.01
CA LYS A 345 53.43 70.01 15.65
C LYS A 345 54.53 69.01 15.28
N GLN A 346 55.19 69.19 14.14
CA GLN A 346 56.35 68.37 13.73
C GLN A 346 57.60 68.60 14.62
N SER A 347 57.61 69.68 15.39
CA SER A 347 58.56 69.92 16.49
C SER A 347 58.37 68.96 17.67
N ILE A 348 57.12 68.73 18.08
CA ILE A 348 56.76 68.02 19.33
C ILE A 348 56.78 66.50 19.17
N ALA A 349 56.26 65.98 18.05
CA ALA A 349 56.03 64.54 17.90
C ALA A 349 57.31 63.69 17.88
N LYS A 350 58.48 64.30 17.65
CA LYS A 350 59.79 63.63 17.67
C LYS A 350 60.23 63.21 19.08
N GLU A 351 59.72 63.86 20.12
CA GLU A 351 60.18 63.70 21.51
C GLU A 351 59.60 62.46 22.21
N VAL A 352 58.65 61.74 21.58
CA VAL A 352 57.81 60.72 22.25
C VAL A 352 57.94 59.31 21.65
N SER A 353 58.21 59.18 20.34
CA SER A 353 58.08 57.90 19.62
C SER A 353 59.11 56.82 19.98
N GLU A 354 60.13 57.16 20.77
CA GLU A 354 61.25 56.26 21.09
C GLU A 354 60.96 55.35 22.30
N GLN A 355 59.89 55.63 23.07
CA GLN A 355 59.71 55.07 24.42
C GLN A 355 58.84 53.79 24.52
N SER A 356 58.19 53.30 23.45
CA SER A 356 57.06 52.34 23.60
C SER A 356 57.22 50.95 22.97
N ARG A 357 58.36 50.60 22.37
CA ARG A 357 58.47 49.39 21.51
C ARG A 357 58.80 48.08 22.24
N GLU A 358 59.16 48.13 23.51
CA GLU A 358 59.99 47.07 24.12
C GLU A 358 59.21 46.01 24.92
N LEU A 359 57.92 46.22 25.19
CA LEU A 359 57.17 45.48 26.23
C LEU A 359 56.31 44.29 25.77
N LEU A 360 56.07 44.09 24.47
CA LEU A 360 54.95 43.24 24.02
C LEU A 360 55.29 41.75 23.72
N HIS A 361 56.57 41.39 23.59
CA HIS A 361 56.97 40.14 22.93
C HIS A 361 56.95 38.86 23.80
N GLN A 362 56.65 38.95 25.11
CA GLN A 362 57.02 37.91 26.09
C GLN A 362 55.89 36.95 26.53
N ALA A 363 54.65 37.09 26.03
CA ALA A 363 53.46 36.59 26.74
C ALA A 363 52.67 35.43 26.09
N LEU A 364 53.20 34.69 25.11
CA LEU A 364 52.37 33.83 24.23
C LEU A 364 52.69 32.33 24.15
N GLU A 365 53.80 31.82 24.69
CA GLU A 365 54.29 30.47 24.32
C GLU A 365 53.84 29.31 25.23
N GLU A 366 53.37 29.56 26.45
CA GLU A 366 53.30 28.52 27.51
C GLU A 366 52.07 27.59 27.46
N ALA A 367 50.99 27.94 26.75
CA ALA A 367 49.64 27.44 27.04
C ALA A 367 49.22 26.08 26.40
N GLN A 368 50.07 25.42 25.59
CA GLN A 368 49.56 24.46 24.58
C GLN A 368 49.71 22.95 24.92
N ALA A 369 50.37 22.56 26.02
CA ALA A 369 50.95 21.21 26.14
C ALA A 369 50.06 20.05 26.69
N GLU A 370 48.98 20.31 27.41
CA GLU A 370 48.46 19.31 28.39
C GLU A 370 47.42 18.29 27.89
N LEU A 371 46.81 18.49 26.72
CA LEU A 371 45.46 17.94 26.44
C LEU A 371 45.39 16.41 26.14
N SER A 372 46.50 15.77 25.74
CA SER A 372 46.44 14.59 24.86
C SER A 372 46.26 13.20 25.49
N ARG A 373 46.29 13.04 26.82
CA ARG A 373 46.60 11.73 27.47
C ARG A 373 45.43 10.83 27.92
N LYS A 374 44.17 11.09 27.54
CA LYS A 374 42.99 10.56 28.28
C LYS A 374 42.06 9.52 27.57
N PHE A 375 42.45 8.89 26.46
CA PHE A 375 41.47 8.25 25.54
C PHE A 375 41.38 6.71 25.44
N GLU A 376 42.34 5.91 25.91
CA GLU A 376 42.51 4.53 25.38
C GLU A 376 41.72 3.40 26.07
N ILE A 377 41.23 3.59 27.31
CA ILE A 377 40.79 2.50 28.23
C ILE A 377 39.49 1.74 27.81
N ILE A 378 38.73 2.22 26.82
CA ILE A 378 37.28 1.94 26.73
C ILE A 378 36.90 0.62 25.98
N CYS A 379 37.84 -0.13 25.39
CA CYS A 379 37.51 -1.04 24.28
C CYS A 379 37.27 -2.55 24.58
N GLU A 380 37.66 -3.10 25.74
CA GLU A 380 37.87 -4.56 25.86
C GLU A 380 36.61 -5.44 26.11
N ILE A 381 35.52 -4.89 26.63
CA ILE A 381 34.46 -5.67 27.34
C ILE A 381 33.56 -6.58 26.46
N ARG A 382 33.66 -6.52 25.12
CA ARG A 382 32.60 -7.01 24.20
C ARG A 382 32.69 -8.47 23.69
N ALA A 383 33.33 -9.40 24.40
CA ALA A 383 33.86 -10.63 23.78
C ALA A 383 33.17 -12.00 24.10
N ILE A 384 32.17 -12.12 24.99
CA ILE A 384 31.99 -13.37 25.77
C ILE A 384 30.89 -14.40 25.36
N GLU A 385 29.74 -14.04 24.73
CA GLU A 385 28.49 -14.82 24.96
C GLU A 385 27.89 -15.69 23.79
N SER A 386 27.50 -16.97 24.11
CA SER A 386 26.40 -17.86 23.58
C SER A 386 26.69 -19.20 22.80
N LEU A 387 25.85 -20.27 23.01
CA LEU A 387 25.92 -21.73 22.58
C LEU A 387 24.46 -22.39 22.59
N PRO A 388 24.13 -23.74 22.58
CA PRO A 388 24.73 -25.08 22.24
C PRO A 388 23.76 -26.10 21.47
N HIS A 389 23.84 -27.47 21.67
CA HIS A 389 22.75 -28.54 21.79
C HIS A 389 22.75 -29.91 20.95
N VAL A 390 22.13 -31.04 21.45
CA VAL A 390 22.30 -32.53 21.08
C VAL A 390 21.06 -33.51 21.35
N ARG A 391 20.95 -34.81 20.85
CA ARG A 391 19.95 -35.96 21.16
C ARG A 391 20.40 -37.49 20.92
N ALA A 392 19.58 -38.59 21.23
CA ALA A 392 19.84 -40.11 21.30
C ALA A 392 18.73 -41.09 20.67
N ARG A 393 18.50 -42.48 20.74
CA ARG A 393 18.75 -43.77 21.57
C ARG A 393 18.24 -45.12 20.84
N ASN A 394 18.35 -46.44 21.31
CA ASN A 394 17.46 -47.71 21.08
C ASN A 394 17.98 -49.21 21.43
N PHE A 395 17.15 -50.32 21.47
CA PHE A 395 17.46 -51.84 21.65
C PHE A 395 16.26 -52.89 21.36
N ASP A 396 16.41 -54.27 21.41
CA ASP A 396 15.41 -55.39 21.04
C ASP A 396 15.65 -56.87 21.63
N ASP A 397 14.77 -57.91 21.43
CA ASP A 397 14.71 -59.27 22.13
C ASP A 397 14.24 -60.55 21.32
N THR A 398 14.71 -61.81 21.59
CA THR A 398 14.11 -63.11 21.09
C THR A 398 14.46 -64.43 21.88
N GLU A 399 13.54 -65.03 22.66
CA GLU A 399 13.61 -66.46 23.13
C GLU A 399 12.20 -67.10 23.34
N THR A 400 12.12 -68.43 23.53
CA THR A 400 10.85 -69.18 23.81
C THR A 400 10.85 -69.74 25.23
N ALA A 401 9.74 -69.59 25.96
CA ALA A 401 9.69 -69.82 27.41
C ALA A 401 9.12 -71.22 27.78
N GLY A 402 9.95 -72.06 28.43
CA GLY A 402 9.52 -73.33 29.00
C GLY A 402 8.77 -73.13 30.32
N HIS A 403 7.53 -73.64 30.42
CA HIS A 403 6.58 -73.23 31.46
C HIS A 403 5.77 -74.38 32.13
N GLU A 404 6.16 -75.63 31.88
CA GLU A 404 5.75 -76.84 32.63
C GLU A 404 4.22 -77.02 32.79
N LEU A 405 3.46 -76.65 31.76
CA LEU A 405 2.00 -76.61 31.83
C LEU A 405 1.36 -77.97 31.51
N LEU A 406 0.27 -78.33 32.20
CA LEU A 406 -0.50 -79.58 31.99
C LEU A 406 -1.11 -79.77 30.57
N GLY A 407 -0.89 -78.80 29.67
CA GLY A 407 -1.24 -78.84 28.25
C GLY A 407 -0.06 -79.03 27.30
N GLU A 408 1.15 -79.29 27.80
CA GLU A 408 2.35 -79.61 27.00
C GLU A 408 2.25 -81.01 26.37
N MET A 409 1.24 -81.21 25.51
CA MET A 409 1.20 -82.33 24.58
C MET A 409 2.46 -82.29 23.73
N SER A 410 3.22 -83.39 23.72
CA SER A 410 4.43 -83.45 22.90
C SER A 410 4.08 -83.23 21.43
N LEU A 411 5.03 -82.69 20.65
CA LEU A 411 4.87 -82.42 19.22
C LEU A 411 4.48 -83.68 18.40
N ALA A 412 4.62 -84.88 18.98
CA ALA A 412 4.14 -86.14 18.42
C ALA A 412 2.65 -86.43 18.71
N GLU A 413 2.19 -86.35 19.96
CA GLU A 413 0.80 -86.69 20.37
C GLU A 413 -0.26 -85.82 19.68
N LEU A 414 0.12 -84.59 19.33
CA LEU A 414 -0.66 -83.67 18.51
C LEU A 414 -1.15 -84.33 17.20
N LYS A 415 -0.37 -85.26 16.62
CA LYS A 415 -0.49 -85.67 15.21
C LYS A 415 -1.61 -86.67 14.89
N GLU A 416 -1.95 -87.58 15.82
CA GLU A 416 -3.02 -88.57 15.59
C GLU A 416 -4.43 -88.02 15.84
N ARG A 417 -4.62 -87.20 16.89
CA ARG A 417 -5.89 -86.47 17.06
C ARG A 417 -6.14 -85.52 15.89
N LEU A 418 -5.08 -84.92 15.34
CA LEU A 418 -5.11 -84.21 14.06
C LEU A 418 -5.44 -85.08 12.85
N ALA A 419 -5.54 -86.42 12.92
CA ALA A 419 -5.87 -87.27 11.77
C ALA A 419 -7.39 -87.35 11.54
N LEU A 420 -8.15 -87.85 12.50
CA LEU A 420 -9.62 -87.93 12.40
C LEU A 420 -10.26 -86.54 12.22
N LEU A 421 -9.70 -85.51 12.87
CA LEU A 421 -10.16 -84.14 12.68
C LEU A 421 -9.98 -83.64 11.23
N LYS A 422 -8.96 -84.11 10.47
CA LYS A 422 -8.79 -83.75 9.05
C LYS A 422 -9.89 -84.33 8.15
N GLU A 423 -10.53 -85.44 8.51
CA GLU A 423 -11.55 -86.07 7.66
C GLU A 423 -12.89 -85.33 7.77
N ALA A 424 -13.36 -85.07 9.00
CA ALA A 424 -14.51 -84.18 9.22
C ALA A 424 -14.25 -82.78 8.63
N GLN A 425 -13.05 -82.23 8.83
CA GLN A 425 -12.64 -80.96 8.22
C GLN A 425 -12.56 -81.00 6.69
N GLN A 426 -12.42 -82.16 6.05
CA GLN A 426 -12.42 -82.28 4.59
C GLN A 426 -13.83 -82.20 4.00
N THR A 427 -14.83 -82.81 4.65
CA THR A 427 -16.24 -82.72 4.20
C THR A 427 -16.78 -81.31 4.35
N GLU A 428 -16.61 -80.67 5.51
CA GLU A 428 -16.93 -79.25 5.69
C GLU A 428 -16.19 -78.36 4.68
N GLN A 429 -14.94 -78.68 4.33
CA GLN A 429 -14.19 -77.94 3.32
C GLN A 429 -14.81 -78.07 1.92
N GLN A 430 -15.46 -79.19 1.57
CA GLN A 430 -16.09 -79.36 0.27
C GLN A 430 -17.35 -78.49 0.16
N GLU A 431 -18.27 -78.58 1.13
CA GLU A 431 -19.46 -77.72 1.21
C GLU A 431 -19.09 -76.23 1.22
N LYS A 432 -18.07 -75.86 2.03
CA LYS A 432 -17.56 -74.48 2.09
C LYS A 432 -16.93 -74.06 0.77
N ARG A 433 -16.28 -74.95 0.00
CA ARG A 433 -15.77 -74.64 -1.35
C ARG A 433 -16.89 -74.42 -2.35
N GLU A 434 -17.94 -75.23 -2.33
CA GLU A 434 -19.09 -75.13 -3.24
C GLU A 434 -19.87 -73.83 -3.00
N HIS A 435 -20.24 -73.55 -1.75
CA HIS A 435 -20.88 -72.28 -1.40
C HIS A 435 -20.00 -71.05 -1.76
N ILE A 436 -18.68 -71.15 -1.54
CA ILE A 436 -17.73 -70.11 -1.97
C ILE A 436 -17.69 -69.97 -3.51
N LEU A 437 -17.89 -71.04 -4.29
CA LEU A 437 -17.97 -70.97 -5.75
C LEU A 437 -19.24 -70.28 -6.22
N GLU A 438 -20.41 -70.61 -5.66
CA GLU A 438 -21.70 -69.94 -5.97
C GLU A 438 -21.65 -68.45 -5.64
N VAL A 439 -21.24 -68.09 -4.42
CA VAL A 439 -21.09 -66.68 -4.00
C VAL A 439 -20.08 -65.94 -4.88
N ARG A 440 -19.04 -66.62 -5.38
CA ARG A 440 -18.11 -66.05 -6.38
C ARG A 440 -18.70 -65.92 -7.78
N GLN A 441 -19.68 -66.74 -8.18
CA GLN A 441 -20.38 -66.61 -9.46
C GLN A 441 -21.37 -65.45 -9.42
N ASN A 442 -22.26 -65.42 -8.42
CA ASN A 442 -23.26 -64.37 -8.24
C ASN A 442 -22.60 -62.99 -8.09
N LYS A 443 -21.49 -62.92 -7.34
CA LYS A 443 -20.68 -61.69 -7.22
C LYS A 443 -20.00 -61.27 -8.53
N LYS A 444 -19.69 -62.18 -9.47
CA LYS A 444 -19.19 -61.81 -10.80
C LYS A 444 -20.30 -61.23 -11.68
N GLN A 445 -21.48 -61.86 -11.68
CA GLN A 445 -22.65 -61.39 -12.46
C GLN A 445 -23.04 -59.97 -12.05
N LEU A 446 -23.27 -59.74 -10.75
CA LEU A 446 -23.58 -58.41 -10.21
C LEU A 446 -22.53 -57.35 -10.57
N LEU A 447 -21.23 -57.71 -10.63
CA LEU A 447 -20.16 -56.79 -10.99
C LEU A 447 -20.02 -56.54 -12.50
N LEU A 448 -20.61 -57.39 -13.35
CA LEU A 448 -20.72 -57.14 -14.79
C LEU A 448 -21.91 -56.23 -15.08
N GLU A 449 -23.09 -56.57 -14.55
CA GLU A 449 -24.32 -55.75 -14.64
C GLU A 449 -24.06 -54.30 -14.20
N GLN A 450 -23.44 -54.14 -13.02
CA GLN A 450 -23.08 -52.84 -12.46
C GLN A 450 -21.95 -52.12 -13.23
N MET A 451 -21.18 -52.82 -14.06
CA MET A 451 -20.21 -52.19 -14.97
C MET A 451 -20.90 -51.69 -16.25
N ASP A 452 -21.88 -52.44 -16.76
CA ASP A 452 -22.66 -52.05 -17.94
C ASP A 452 -23.57 -50.84 -17.65
N THR A 453 -24.23 -50.77 -16.49
CA THR A 453 -24.97 -49.56 -16.07
C THR A 453 -24.04 -48.35 -15.99
N ILE A 454 -22.89 -48.50 -15.31
CA ILE A 454 -21.84 -47.48 -15.20
C ILE A 454 -21.41 -46.97 -16.59
N ASP A 455 -21.19 -47.86 -17.56
CA ASP A 455 -20.74 -47.46 -18.89
C ASP A 455 -21.84 -46.85 -19.75
N LEU A 456 -23.11 -47.21 -19.55
CA LEU A 456 -24.26 -46.49 -20.12
C LEU A 456 -24.33 -45.05 -19.59
N HIS A 457 -24.23 -44.84 -18.28
CA HIS A 457 -24.21 -43.50 -17.68
C HIS A 457 -23.00 -42.68 -18.15
N ARG A 458 -21.81 -43.28 -18.27
CA ARG A 458 -20.62 -42.63 -18.84
C ARG A 458 -20.84 -42.18 -20.30
N ARG A 459 -21.48 -43.01 -21.14
CA ARG A 459 -21.81 -42.66 -22.54
C ARG A 459 -22.78 -41.48 -22.61
N ALA A 460 -23.86 -41.51 -21.83
CA ALA A 460 -24.84 -40.42 -21.77
C ALA A 460 -24.23 -39.10 -21.27
N LEU A 461 -23.41 -39.14 -20.21
CA LEU A 461 -22.69 -37.98 -19.69
C LEU A 461 -21.69 -37.40 -20.71
N ALA A 462 -21.03 -38.25 -21.51
CA ALA A 462 -20.12 -37.81 -22.57
C ALA A 462 -20.88 -37.11 -23.71
N GLN A 463 -22.01 -37.67 -24.17
CA GLN A 463 -22.88 -37.05 -25.17
C GLN A 463 -23.39 -35.69 -24.70
N ALA A 464 -23.93 -35.60 -23.48
CA ALA A 464 -24.36 -34.33 -22.88
C ALA A 464 -23.20 -33.33 -22.70
N ALA A 465 -21.96 -33.78 -22.49
CA ALA A 465 -20.79 -32.92 -22.45
C ALA A 465 -20.37 -32.39 -23.85
N VAL A 466 -20.62 -33.15 -24.92
CA VAL A 466 -20.43 -32.67 -26.31
C VAL A 466 -21.45 -31.59 -26.66
N VAL A 467 -22.75 -31.85 -26.44
CA VAL A 467 -23.83 -30.88 -26.71
C VAL A 467 -23.57 -29.55 -25.98
N ARG A 468 -23.31 -29.60 -24.66
CA ARG A 468 -22.96 -28.40 -23.86
C ARG A 468 -21.68 -27.69 -24.30
N ARG A 469 -20.78 -28.37 -25.02
CA ARG A 469 -19.59 -27.74 -25.62
C ARG A 469 -19.91 -27.06 -26.95
N GLU A 470 -20.89 -27.55 -27.68
CA GLU A 470 -21.36 -26.98 -28.95
C GLU A 470 -22.27 -25.76 -28.70
N GLU A 471 -23.20 -25.85 -27.75
CA GLU A 471 -23.94 -24.68 -27.23
C GLU A 471 -23.00 -23.53 -26.83
N ARG A 472 -21.92 -23.84 -26.10
CA ARG A 472 -20.91 -22.86 -25.67
C ARG A 472 -20.06 -22.27 -26.80
N LYS A 473 -19.99 -22.92 -27.97
CA LYS A 473 -19.36 -22.38 -29.18
C LYS A 473 -20.34 -21.53 -30.00
N ALA A 474 -21.62 -21.89 -29.99
CA ALA A 474 -22.67 -21.22 -30.74
C ALA A 474 -23.16 -19.93 -30.07
N ARG A 475 -23.05 -19.82 -28.74
CA ARG A 475 -23.27 -18.57 -28.00
C ARG A 475 -22.24 -17.50 -28.44
N PRO A 476 -22.68 -16.28 -28.81
CA PRO A 476 -21.77 -15.18 -29.13
C PRO A 476 -20.97 -14.77 -27.88
N ASP A 477 -19.72 -14.37 -28.10
CA ASP A 477 -18.78 -14.05 -27.04
C ASP A 477 -19.23 -12.77 -26.31
N CYS A 478 -19.53 -12.82 -25.01
CA CYS A 478 -20.10 -11.70 -24.22
C CYS A 478 -19.21 -10.43 -24.19
N ARG A 479 -18.00 -10.49 -24.75
CA ARG A 479 -17.13 -9.33 -24.97
C ARG A 479 -17.59 -8.47 -26.15
N GLN A 480 -18.25 -9.07 -27.14
CA GLN A 480 -18.72 -8.38 -28.36
C GLN A 480 -19.97 -7.52 -28.09
N THR A 481 -20.86 -7.95 -27.20
CA THR A 481 -22.02 -7.16 -26.76
C THR A 481 -21.58 -5.93 -25.96
N VAL A 482 -20.64 -6.09 -25.03
CA VAL A 482 -20.08 -4.95 -24.25
C VAL A 482 -19.39 -3.92 -25.15
N THR A 483 -18.85 -4.29 -26.31
CA THR A 483 -18.31 -3.30 -27.27
C THR A 483 -19.35 -2.52 -28.08
N GLN A 484 -20.64 -2.88 -28.01
CA GLN A 484 -21.72 -2.19 -28.74
C GLN A 484 -22.44 -1.10 -27.90
N ASP A 485 -22.14 -1.02 -26.61
CA ASP A 485 -22.63 0.02 -25.68
C ASP A 485 -22.40 1.44 -26.23
N GLU A 486 -23.47 2.15 -26.59
CA GLU A 486 -23.39 3.53 -27.10
C GLU A 486 -22.60 4.46 -26.15
N THR A 487 -22.77 4.25 -24.84
CA THR A 487 -22.04 5.02 -23.81
C THR A 487 -20.54 4.74 -23.80
N LEU A 488 -20.11 3.50 -24.11
CA LEU A 488 -18.69 3.16 -24.22
C LEU A 488 -18.09 3.73 -25.51
N LEU A 489 -18.83 3.65 -26.63
CA LEU A 489 -18.42 4.27 -27.90
C LEU A 489 -18.31 5.80 -27.76
N ALA A 490 -19.21 6.46 -27.04
CA ALA A 490 -19.13 7.88 -26.75
C ALA A 490 -17.91 8.25 -25.86
N LEU A 491 -17.57 7.42 -24.88
CA LEU A 491 -16.35 7.60 -24.07
C LEU A 491 -15.08 7.36 -24.88
N GLN A 492 -15.06 6.39 -25.80
CA GLN A 492 -13.93 6.16 -26.71
C GLN A 492 -13.67 7.38 -27.62
N ARG A 493 -14.73 7.94 -28.24
CA ARG A 493 -14.62 9.17 -29.06
C ARG A 493 -14.05 10.36 -28.26
N LYS A 494 -14.56 10.60 -27.04
CA LYS A 494 -14.04 11.63 -26.12
C LYS A 494 -12.56 11.42 -25.77
N LEU A 495 -12.14 10.16 -25.56
CA LEU A 495 -10.74 9.85 -25.29
C LEU A 495 -9.84 10.18 -26.50
N GLU A 496 -10.25 9.82 -27.72
CA GLU A 496 -9.52 10.19 -28.93
C GLU A 496 -9.44 11.70 -29.12
N GLU A 497 -10.53 12.43 -28.87
CA GLU A 497 -10.56 13.90 -28.92
C GLU A 497 -9.54 14.52 -27.96
N LYS A 498 -9.48 14.06 -26.70
CA LYS A 498 -8.49 14.55 -25.72
C LYS A 498 -7.05 14.18 -26.06
N GLN A 499 -6.82 13.00 -26.64
CA GLN A 499 -5.51 12.64 -27.16
C GLN A 499 -5.10 13.54 -28.35
N ARG A 500 -6.02 13.84 -29.27
CA ARG A 500 -5.79 14.79 -30.39
C ARG A 500 -5.53 16.21 -29.88
N GLU A 501 -6.26 16.69 -28.88
CA GLU A 501 -6.00 17.98 -28.22
C GLU A 501 -4.58 18.05 -27.64
N ARG A 502 -4.15 17.00 -26.92
CA ARG A 502 -2.81 16.94 -26.30
C ARG A 502 -1.67 16.81 -27.31
N GLN A 503 -1.89 16.07 -28.40
CA GLN A 503 -0.94 16.01 -29.51
C GLN A 503 -0.76 17.39 -30.15
N ARG A 504 -1.85 18.14 -30.37
CA ARG A 504 -1.80 19.53 -30.87
C ARG A 504 -1.03 20.45 -29.92
N LEU A 505 -1.29 20.41 -28.60
CA LEU A 505 -0.52 21.22 -27.65
C LEU A 505 0.97 20.88 -27.71
N ARG A 506 1.35 19.60 -27.64
CA ARG A 506 2.74 19.14 -27.76
C ARG A 506 3.41 19.60 -29.06
N GLN A 507 2.69 19.60 -30.17
CA GLN A 507 3.20 20.15 -31.43
C GLN A 507 3.48 21.66 -31.30
N THR A 508 2.55 22.45 -30.75
CA THR A 508 2.78 23.89 -30.52
C THR A 508 3.92 24.18 -29.54
N GLU A 509 4.07 23.39 -28.48
CA GLU A 509 5.22 23.46 -27.55
C GLU A 509 6.53 23.16 -28.28
N SER A 510 6.56 22.12 -29.13
CA SER A 510 7.75 21.75 -29.92
C SER A 510 8.14 22.81 -30.97
N ILE A 511 7.17 23.53 -31.52
CA ILE A 511 7.41 24.64 -32.46
C ILE A 511 7.96 25.86 -31.70
N LYS A 512 7.32 26.24 -30.57
CA LYS A 512 7.81 27.30 -29.66
C LYS A 512 9.26 27.04 -29.24
N ALA A 513 9.58 25.82 -28.82
CA ALA A 513 10.93 25.41 -28.43
C ALA A 513 11.94 25.62 -29.57
N LYS A 514 11.68 25.05 -30.76
CA LYS A 514 12.55 25.20 -31.94
C LYS A 514 12.77 26.66 -32.34
N THR A 515 11.74 27.50 -32.28
CA THR A 515 11.90 28.94 -32.55
C THR A 515 12.77 29.62 -31.50
N SER A 516 12.67 29.24 -30.21
CA SER A 516 13.52 29.79 -29.16
C SER A 516 14.98 29.34 -29.26
N GLU A 517 15.23 28.09 -29.68
CA GLU A 517 16.57 27.57 -29.95
C GLU A 517 17.23 28.31 -31.13
N GLN A 518 16.50 28.51 -32.23
CA GLN A 518 16.98 29.26 -33.39
C GLN A 518 17.31 30.72 -33.05
N VAL A 519 16.44 31.39 -32.28
CA VAL A 519 16.71 32.76 -31.79
C VAL A 519 17.94 32.79 -30.88
N ALA A 520 18.08 31.83 -29.94
CA ALA A 520 19.22 31.75 -29.04
C ALA A 520 20.55 31.58 -29.81
N VAL A 521 20.61 30.63 -30.76
CA VAL A 521 21.78 30.42 -31.63
C VAL A 521 22.10 31.67 -32.45
N HIS A 522 21.10 32.38 -32.98
CA HIS A 522 21.34 33.64 -33.70
C HIS A 522 21.87 34.75 -32.79
N THR A 523 21.38 34.88 -31.56
CA THR A 523 21.93 35.85 -30.60
C THR A 523 23.36 35.53 -30.19
N VAL A 524 23.71 34.27 -29.92
CA VAL A 524 25.08 33.85 -29.57
C VAL A 524 26.04 34.15 -30.73
N ARG A 525 25.67 33.77 -31.96
CA ARG A 525 26.51 34.04 -33.14
C ARG A 525 26.74 35.53 -33.37
N ASN A 526 25.72 36.37 -33.12
CA ASN A 526 25.86 37.82 -33.18
C ASN A 526 26.78 38.36 -32.07
N THR A 527 26.63 37.92 -30.82
CA THR A 527 27.49 38.40 -29.71
C THR A 527 28.94 37.98 -29.87
N GLU A 528 29.22 36.79 -30.42
CA GLU A 528 30.59 36.39 -30.79
C GLU A 528 31.20 37.34 -31.83
N THR A 529 30.46 37.71 -32.88
CA THR A 529 30.95 38.65 -33.90
C THR A 529 31.12 40.09 -33.39
N HIS A 530 30.28 40.51 -32.43
CA HIS A 530 30.40 41.83 -31.80
C HIS A 530 31.57 41.90 -30.82
N ASN A 531 31.78 40.84 -30.02
CA ASN A 531 32.90 40.76 -29.09
C ASN A 531 34.23 40.73 -29.83
N LYS A 532 34.36 39.95 -30.93
CA LYS A 532 35.58 39.92 -31.76
C LYS A 532 35.97 41.32 -32.26
N LYS A 533 35.02 42.05 -32.85
CA LYS A 533 35.24 43.45 -33.28
C LYS A 533 35.60 44.39 -32.13
N SER A 534 35.08 44.16 -30.92
CA SER A 534 35.45 44.93 -29.73
C SER A 534 36.86 44.60 -29.21
N TRP A 535 37.33 43.37 -29.36
CA TRP A 535 38.70 42.99 -29.04
C TRP A 535 39.69 43.51 -30.10
N GLU A 536 39.37 43.37 -31.39
CA GLU A 536 40.13 43.95 -32.51
C GLU A 536 40.35 45.47 -32.31
N GLN A 537 39.32 46.20 -31.86
CA GLN A 537 39.43 47.63 -31.55
C GLN A 537 40.27 47.94 -30.30
N LEU A 538 40.23 47.07 -29.28
CA LEU A 538 41.09 47.21 -28.09
C LEU A 538 42.55 46.90 -28.39
N GLU A 539 42.82 45.88 -29.21
CA GLU A 539 44.16 45.51 -29.67
C GLU A 539 44.80 46.62 -30.50
N LEU A 540 44.07 47.18 -31.48
CA LEU A 540 44.52 48.37 -32.24
C LEU A 540 44.78 49.59 -31.34
N SER A 541 43.96 49.79 -30.30
CA SER A 541 44.20 50.85 -29.31
C SER A 541 45.44 50.59 -28.44
N LEU A 542 45.76 49.32 -28.17
CA LEU A 542 46.95 48.89 -27.42
C LEU A 542 48.22 49.03 -28.27
N GLU A 543 48.19 48.61 -29.53
CA GLU A 543 49.26 48.85 -30.50
C GLU A 543 49.57 50.35 -30.63
N HIS A 544 48.53 51.20 -30.74
CA HIS A 544 48.72 52.64 -30.84
C HIS A 544 49.29 53.26 -29.54
N HIS A 545 49.06 52.65 -28.38
CA HIS A 545 49.73 53.03 -27.12
C HIS A 545 51.20 52.57 -27.10
N ILE A 546 51.48 51.31 -27.47
CA ILE A 546 52.84 50.76 -27.53
C ILE A 546 53.72 51.56 -28.52
N GLN A 547 53.16 51.98 -29.66
CA GLN A 547 53.84 52.86 -30.62
C GLN A 547 54.13 54.28 -30.09
N LYS A 548 53.41 54.74 -29.05
CA LYS A 548 53.69 56.03 -28.37
C LYS A 548 54.69 55.89 -27.22
N GLU A 549 54.83 54.70 -26.64
CA GLU A 549 55.72 54.42 -25.51
C GLU A 549 57.07 53.82 -25.95
N ALA A 550 57.22 53.44 -27.21
CA ALA A 550 58.48 52.99 -27.80
C ALA A 550 59.55 54.11 -27.82
N PRO A 551 60.70 53.95 -27.14
CA PRO A 551 61.76 54.96 -27.14
C PRO A 551 62.47 55.04 -28.50
N TYR A 552 62.89 56.26 -28.87
CA TYR A 552 63.47 56.58 -30.18
C TYR A 552 64.86 55.94 -30.36
N VAL A 553 64.91 54.76 -30.99
CA VAL A 553 66.18 54.05 -31.28
C VAL A 553 66.93 54.74 -32.41
N VAL A 554 67.96 55.51 -32.05
CA VAL A 554 68.89 56.13 -33.01
C VAL A 554 69.75 55.05 -33.65
N SER A 555 69.46 54.71 -34.91
CA SER A 555 70.27 53.80 -35.72
C SER A 555 71.57 54.48 -36.15
N GLN A 556 72.68 54.23 -35.44
CA GLN A 556 74.00 54.72 -35.85
C GLN A 556 74.58 53.87 -36.99
N ARG A 557 74.34 54.28 -38.24
CA ARG A 557 75.16 53.89 -39.41
C ARG A 557 75.36 55.07 -40.37
N GLU A 558 76.39 54.93 -41.20
CA GLU A 558 76.70 55.78 -42.35
C GLU A 558 77.09 57.24 -42.05
N THR A 559 78.30 57.37 -41.52
CA THR A 559 79.22 58.44 -41.94
C THR A 559 79.59 58.30 -43.42
N LEU A 560 80.25 59.33 -43.98
CA LEU A 560 80.95 59.37 -45.29
C LEU A 560 80.10 59.65 -46.56
N LYS A 561 79.91 60.94 -46.91
CA LYS A 561 80.80 61.68 -47.85
C LYS A 561 80.29 63.08 -48.24
N THR A 562 81.26 63.95 -48.55
CA THR A 562 81.19 65.22 -49.30
C THR A 562 80.06 66.18 -48.93
#